data_AF-A0A6N8FHH8-F1
#
_entry.id   AF-A0A6N8FHH8-F1
#
_cell.length_a   1.000
_cell.length_b   1.000
_cell.length_c   1.000
_cell.angle_alpha   90.00
_cell.angle_beta   90.00
_cell.angle_gamma   90.00
#
_symmetry.space_group_name_H-M   'P 1'
#
loop_
_entity.id
_entity.type
_entity.pdbx_description
1 polymer ?
#
loop_
_entity_poly.entity_id
_entity_poly.type
_entity_poly.pdbx_seq_one_letter_code
_entity_poly.pdbx_strand_id
1 'polypeptide(L)'
;MNSERFLPNDIAEATKHQRCYEECRELADVHYKHGNFAMAMHRMTDAQKSLNELSKLADKKICIDRHNAIVQSLNAAGIPVQIIRRVHHDQ
;
A
#
# COMPACT_ATOMS: atom_id res chain seq x y z
N MET A 1 -9.11 -7.88 7.57
CA MET A 1 -8.35 -7.11 6.55
C MET A 1 -9.08 -7.24 5.22
N ASN A 2 -9.32 -6.14 4.49
CA ASN A 2 -9.87 -6.23 3.12
C ASN A 2 -8.77 -6.62 2.15
N SER A 3 -8.52 -7.93 2.04
CA SER A 3 -7.47 -8.52 1.19
C SER A 3 -7.58 -8.13 -0.29
N GLU A 4 -8.78 -7.76 -0.73
CA GLU A 4 -9.07 -7.30 -2.10
C GLU A 4 -8.38 -5.98 -2.46
N ARG A 5 -7.91 -5.19 -1.49
CA ARG A 5 -7.24 -3.91 -1.76
C ARG A 5 -5.75 -4.05 -2.06
N PHE A 6 -5.18 -5.23 -1.88
CA PHE A 6 -3.74 -5.47 -2.03
C PHE A 6 -3.48 -6.54 -3.08
N LEU A 7 -2.28 -6.49 -3.67
CA LEU A 7 -1.82 -7.58 -4.54
C LEU A 7 -1.54 -8.82 -3.69
N PRO A 8 -1.76 -10.04 -4.20
CA PRO A 8 -1.52 -11.28 -3.43
C PRO A 8 -0.14 -11.34 -2.77
N ASN A 9 0.89 -10.86 -3.47
CA ASN A 9 2.27 -10.82 -2.96
C ASN A 9 2.50 -9.76 -1.87
N ASP A 10 1.67 -8.73 -1.83
CA ASP A 10 1.79 -7.61 -0.88
C ASP A 10 0.92 -7.80 0.37
N ILE A 11 0.08 -8.86 0.42
CA ILE A 11 -0.83 -9.16 1.56
C ILE A 11 -0.06 -9.32 2.87
N ALA A 12 1.10 -9.99 2.84
CA ALA A 12 1.90 -10.22 4.05
C ALA A 12 2.44 -8.90 4.62
N GLU A 13 3.01 -8.03 3.77
CA GLU A 13 3.53 -6.73 4.21
C GLU A 13 2.40 -5.79 4.64
N ALA A 14 1.25 -5.81 3.94
CA ALA A 14 0.06 -5.07 4.35
C ALA A 14 -0.44 -5.52 5.74
N THR A 15 -0.46 -6.83 6.01
CA THR A 15 -0.86 -7.36 7.33
C THR A 15 0.07 -6.85 8.43
N LYS A 16 1.38 -6.83 8.17
CA LYS A 16 2.40 -6.34 9.11
C LYS A 16 2.23 -4.85 9.41
N HIS A 17 2.02 -4.01 8.40
CA HIS A 17 1.77 -2.59 8.61
C HIS A 17 0.44 -2.32 9.32
N GLN A 18 -0.61 -3.10 9.04
CA GLN A 18 -1.88 -3.00 9.76
C GLN A 18 -1.68 -3.29 11.25
N ARG A 19 -1.00 -4.39 11.59
CA ARG A 19 -0.70 -4.74 12.98
C ARG A 19 0.13 -3.65 13.67
N CYS A 20 1.17 -3.16 12.99
CA CYS A 20 1.99 -2.07 13.51
C CYS A 20 1.17 -0.79 13.79
N TYR A 21 0.24 -0.45 12.90
CA TYR A 21 -0.68 0.67 13.10
C TYR A 21 -1.57 0.47 14.33
N GLU A 22 -2.16 -0.72 14.50
CA GLU A 22 -3.01 -1.04 15.64
C GLU A 22 -2.24 -0.95 16.96
N GLU A 23 -1.06 -1.56 17.04
CA GLU A 23 -0.19 -1.51 18.23
C GLU A 23 0.23 -0.07 18.56
N CYS A 24 0.63 0.73 17.56
CA CYS A 24 0.99 2.13 17.78
C CYS A 24 -0.22 2.96 18.25
N ARG A 25 -1.41 2.72 17.71
CA ARG A 25 -2.64 3.41 18.10
C ARG A 25 -3.02 3.09 19.55
N GLU A 26 -2.94 1.82 19.95
CA GLU A 26 -3.22 1.39 21.32
C GLU A 26 -2.22 2.03 22.31
N LEU A 27 -0.93 2.02 21.99
CA LEU A 27 0.09 2.67 22.82
C LEU A 27 -0.10 4.18 22.90
N ALA A 28 -0.53 4.83 21.81
CA ALA A 28 -0.84 6.26 21.81
C ALA A 28 -2.00 6.58 22.77
N ASP A 29 -3.07 5.78 22.76
CA ASP A 29 -4.21 5.94 23.66
C ASP A 29 -3.82 5.72 25.13
N VAL A 30 -2.99 4.71 25.41
CA VAL A 30 -2.41 4.50 26.75
C VAL A 30 -1.63 5.73 27.20
N HIS A 31 -0.70 6.25 26.39
CA HIS A 31 0.08 7.43 26.76
C HIS A 31 -0.80 8.67 26.93
N TYR A 32 -1.81 8.85 26.10
CA TYR A 32 -2.79 9.95 26.22
C TYR A 32 -3.53 9.90 27.56
N LYS A 33 -4.05 8.73 27.95
CA LYS A 33 -4.76 8.52 29.23
C LYS A 33 -3.88 8.77 30.45
N HIS A 34 -2.57 8.55 30.34
CA HIS A 34 -1.59 8.84 31.39
C HIS A 34 -1.07 10.29 31.36
N GLY A 35 -1.57 11.16 30.48
CA GLY A 35 -1.11 12.55 30.33
C GLY A 35 0.24 12.71 29.62
N ASN A 36 0.80 11.62 29.08
CA ASN A 36 2.10 11.59 28.39
C ASN A 36 1.94 11.97 26.91
N PHE A 37 1.51 13.21 26.64
CA PHE A 37 1.15 13.65 25.29
C PHE A 37 2.29 13.57 24.27
N ALA A 38 3.53 13.86 24.67
CA ALA A 38 4.69 13.76 23.79
C ALA A 38 4.89 12.32 23.26
N MET A 39 4.77 11.33 24.16
CA MET A 39 4.86 9.92 23.77
C MET A 39 3.67 9.50 22.91
N ALA A 40 2.46 9.97 23.23
CA ALA A 40 1.28 9.71 22.41
C ALA A 40 1.47 10.24 20.97
N MET A 41 1.99 11.46 20.81
CA MET A 41 2.32 12.03 19.49
C MET A 41 3.39 11.22 18.74
N HIS A 42 4.42 10.75 19.43
CA HIS A 42 5.42 9.88 18.80
C HIS A 42 4.79 8.58 18.27
N ARG A 43 3.95 7.93 19.07
CA ARG A 43 3.23 6.72 18.63
C ARG A 43 2.28 6.98 17.47
N MET A 44 1.56 8.10 17.48
CA MET A 44 0.73 8.50 16.33
C MET A 44 1.56 8.75 15.07
N THR A 45 2.75 9.31 15.21
CA THR A 45 3.68 9.50 14.08
C THR A 45 4.11 8.16 13.48
N ASP A 46 4.40 7.17 14.31
CA ASP A 46 4.73 5.82 13.85
C ASP A 46 3.53 5.10 13.22
N ALA A 47 2.33 5.27 13.79
CA ALA A 47 1.09 4.80 13.19
C ALA A 47 0.87 5.41 11.79
N GLN A 48 1.14 6.72 11.63
CA GLN A 48 1.02 7.39 10.34
C GLN A 48 1.98 6.82 9.27
N LYS A 49 3.20 6.45 9.65
CA LYS A 49 4.13 5.80 8.71
C LYS A 49 3.56 4.48 8.19
N SER A 50 2.97 3.67 9.07
CA SER A 50 2.33 2.41 8.67
C SER A 50 1.12 2.63 7.76
N LEU A 51 0.32 3.67 8.00
CA LEU A 51 -0.77 4.06 7.08
C LEU A 51 -0.24 4.49 5.71
N ASN A 52 0.86 5.22 5.65
CA ASN A 52 1.45 5.64 4.38
C ASN A 52 1.92 4.45 3.54
N GLU A 53 2.55 3.45 4.17
CA GLU A 53 2.94 2.23 3.46
C GLU A 53 1.73 1.42 2.97
N LEU A 54 0.67 1.31 3.78
CA LEU A 54 -0.59 0.70 3.35
C LEU A 54 -1.20 1.42 2.14
N SER A 55 -1.17 2.75 2.12
CA SER A 55 -1.65 3.54 0.97
C SER A 55 -0.84 3.20 -0.29
N LYS A 56 0.49 3.17 -0.20
CA LYS A 56 1.36 2.83 -1.34
C LYS A 56 1.07 1.45 -1.90
N LEU A 57 0.86 0.46 -1.04
CA LEU A 57 0.52 -0.91 -1.47
C LEU A 57 -0.84 -0.97 -2.17
N ALA A 58 -1.83 -0.22 -1.68
CA ALA A 58 -3.14 -0.12 -2.32
C ALA A 58 -3.06 0.60 -3.68
N ASP A 59 -2.33 1.73 -3.74
CA ASP A 59 -2.13 2.50 -4.98
C ASP A 59 -1.39 1.68 -6.04
N LYS A 60 -0.42 0.86 -5.62
CA LYS A 60 0.28 -0.09 -6.50
C LYS A 60 -0.69 -1.08 -7.13
N LYS A 61 -1.63 -1.65 -6.36
CA LYS A 61 -2.67 -2.53 -6.92
C LYS A 61 -3.50 -1.80 -7.98
N ILE A 62 -3.98 -0.59 -7.68
CA ILE A 62 -4.79 0.21 -8.59
C ILE A 62 -4.03 0.48 -9.90
N CYS A 63 -2.74 0.84 -9.82
CA CYS A 63 -1.89 1.06 -10.99
C CYS A 63 -1.75 -0.21 -11.85
N ILE A 64 -1.54 -1.37 -11.24
CA ILE A 64 -1.43 -2.63 -11.97
C ILE A 64 -2.76 -3.03 -12.60
N ASP A 65 -3.87 -2.92 -11.87
CA ASP A 65 -5.20 -3.25 -12.39
C ASP A 65 -5.56 -2.36 -13.58
N ARG A 66 -5.25 -1.04 -13.50
CA ARG A 66 -5.40 -0.10 -14.62
C ARG A 66 -4.52 -0.48 -15.81
N HIS A 67 -3.26 -0.82 -15.57
CA HIS A 67 -2.35 -1.25 -16.63
C HIS A 67 -2.88 -2.51 -17.33
N ASN A 68 -3.31 -3.51 -16.57
CA ASN A 68 -3.87 -4.75 -17.11
C ASN A 68 -5.14 -4.50 -17.93
N ALA A 69 -6.01 -3.60 -17.49
CA ALA A 69 -7.21 -3.22 -18.26
C ALA A 69 -6.86 -2.58 -19.61
N ILE A 70 -5.84 -1.72 -19.66
CA ILE A 70 -5.35 -1.11 -20.90
C ILE A 70 -4.70 -2.16 -21.81
N VAL A 71 -3.89 -3.06 -21.26
CA VAL A 71 -3.27 -4.14 -22.05
C VAL A 71 -4.35 -5.04 -22.65
N GLN A 72 -5.39 -5.37 -21.89
CA GLN A 72 -6.52 -6.17 -22.37
C GLN A 72 -7.30 -5.46 -23.49
N SER A 73 -7.55 -4.16 -23.37
CA SER A 73 -8.27 -3.41 -24.42
C SER A 73 -7.47 -3.30 -25.71
N LEU A 74 -6.15 -3.10 -25.62
CA LEU A 74 -5.25 -3.06 -26.78
C LEU A 74 -5.12 -4.41 -27.48
N ASN A 75 -5.01 -5.50 -26.70
CA ASN A 75 -5.01 -6.86 -27.25
C ASN A 75 -6.34 -7.18 -27.95
N ALA A 76 -7.48 -6.75 -27.39
CA ALA A 76 -8.79 -6.92 -28.01
C ALA A 76 -8.94 -6.13 -29.33
N ALA A 77 -8.24 -4.98 -29.44
CA ALA A 77 -8.15 -4.22 -30.68
C ALA A 77 -7.15 -4.80 -31.70
N GLY A 78 -6.52 -5.94 -31.41
CA GLY A 78 -5.54 -6.58 -32.29
C GLY A 78 -4.18 -5.89 -32.32
N ILE A 79 -3.89 -4.99 -31.37
CA ILE A 79 -2.62 -4.27 -31.28
C ILE A 79 -1.68 -5.04 -30.33
N PRO A 80 -0.59 -5.65 -30.83
CA PRO A 80 0.34 -6.39 -29.99
C PRO A 80 1.17 -5.44 -29.11
N VAL A 81 0.83 -5.37 -27.81
CA VAL A 81 1.48 -4.52 -26.79
C VAL A 81 2.96 -4.89 -26.52
N GLN A 82 3.43 -6.03 -27.04
CA GLN A 82 4.78 -6.55 -26.90
C GLN A 82 5.89 -5.57 -27.38
N ILE A 83 5.54 -4.57 -28.21
CA ILE A 83 6.51 -3.60 -28.75
C ILE A 83 6.93 -2.54 -27.72
N ILE A 84 6.08 -2.20 -26.74
CA ILE A 84 6.34 -1.08 -25.82
C ILE A 84 7.30 -1.47 -24.68
N ARG A 85 7.38 -2.76 -24.32
CA ARG A 85 8.25 -3.22 -23.21
C ARG A 85 9.75 -3.19 -23.52
N ARG A 86 10.16 -3.20 -24.80
CA ARG A 86 11.58 -3.22 -25.18
C ARG A 86 12.29 -1.87 -25.08
N VAL A 87 11.55 -0.75 -25.03
CA VAL A 87 12.17 0.59 -25.03
C VAL A 87 12.69 1.02 -23.64
N HIS A 88 12.30 0.33 -22.57
CA HIS A 88 12.65 0.72 -21.18
C HIS A 88 13.63 -0.22 -20.44
N HIS A 89 14.23 -1.21 -21.11
CA HIS A 89 15.25 -2.08 -20.51
C HIS A 89 16.67 -1.90 -21.07
N ASP A 90 16.86 -0.97 -22.01
CA ASP A 90 18.17 -0.64 -22.61
C ASP A 90 18.57 0.84 -22.36
N GLN A 91 18.31 1.39 -21.17
CA GLN A 91 18.92 2.65 -20.69
C GLN A 91 19.38 2.54 -19.25
#